data_AF-A0A1B6M4C9-F1
#
_entry.id   AF-A0A1B6M4C9-F1
#
_cell.length_a   1.000
_cell.length_b   1.000
_cell.length_c   1.000
_cell.angle_alpha   90.00
_cell.angle_beta   90.00
_cell.angle_gamma   90.00
#
_symmetry.space_group_name_H-M   'P 1'
#
loop_
_entity.id
_entity.type
_entity.pdbx_description
1 polymer ?
#
loop_
_entity_poly.entity_id
_entity_poly.type
_entity_poly.pdbx_seq_one_letter_code
_entity_poly.pdbx_strand_id
1 'polypeptide(L)'
;MDQRLPPWLCNDFLTHVLQSEEGKRHVVVSGFEATPAASPGVTYASRITRVQAQFRYEEEADELHTVSLIVKSELTDGCICELLDELCYIEPIFYNKFLPEASKITQTSFAPKEFFSPKFSAIVLEDLS
;
A
#
# COMPACT_ATOMS: atom_id res chain seq x y z
N MET A 1 1.75 19.50 -10.58
CA MET A 1 2.60 19.55 -9.37
C MET A 1 3.36 18.25 -9.32
N ASP A 2 4.69 18.31 -9.34
CA ASP A 2 5.52 17.12 -9.15
C ASP A 2 5.27 16.59 -7.75
N GLN A 3 4.37 15.62 -7.62
CA GLN A 3 4.18 14.93 -6.36
C GLN A 3 5.40 14.04 -6.17
N ARG A 4 6.44 14.56 -5.52
CA ARG A 4 7.60 13.77 -5.11
C ARG A 4 7.11 12.58 -4.30
N LEU A 5 7.61 11.38 -4.58
CA LEU A 5 7.27 10.19 -3.79
C LEU A 5 7.57 10.45 -2.32
N PRO A 6 6.69 10.02 -1.40
CA PRO A 6 6.95 10.21 0.00
C PRO A 6 8.23 9.45 0.40
N PRO A 7 9.12 10.02 1.23
CA PRO A 7 10.40 9.40 1.56
C PRO A 7 10.31 8.01 2.21
N TRP A 8 9.19 7.74 2.87
CA TRP A 8 8.93 6.45 3.52
C TRP A 8 8.53 5.34 2.53
N LEU A 9 8.12 5.66 1.31
CA LEU A 9 7.81 4.68 0.27
C LEU A 9 9.12 4.28 -0.41
N CYS A 10 9.81 3.32 0.18
CA CYS A 10 11.13 2.83 -0.25
C CYS A 10 11.19 1.29 -0.27
N ASN A 11 12.32 0.72 -0.69
CA ASN A 11 12.54 -0.73 -0.73
C ASN A 11 12.32 -1.40 0.64
N ASP A 12 12.78 -0.79 1.73
CA ASP A 12 12.62 -1.36 3.08
C ASP A 12 11.16 -1.44 3.50
N PHE A 13 10.38 -0.38 3.20
CA PHE A 13 8.94 -0.38 3.44
C PHE A 13 8.26 -1.50 2.66
N LEU A 14 8.52 -1.60 1.35
CA LEU A 14 7.92 -2.63 0.50
C LEU A 14 8.37 -4.04 0.90
N THR A 15 9.61 -4.19 1.38
CA THR A 15 10.13 -5.44 1.92
C THR A 15 9.31 -5.89 3.14
N HIS A 16 9.11 -5.00 4.12
CA HIS A 16 8.28 -5.32 5.29
C HIS A 16 6.82 -5.64 4.92
N VAL A 17 6.25 -4.92 3.94
CA VAL A 17 4.91 -5.20 3.40
C VAL A 17 4.84 -6.61 2.82
N LEU A 18 5.83 -7.03 2.02
CA LEU A 18 5.81 -8.37 1.42
C LEU A 18 6.11 -9.48 2.43
N GLN A 19 6.95 -9.22 3.42
CA GLN A 19 7.31 -10.20 4.45
C GLN A 19 6.16 -10.56 5.41
N SER A 20 5.11 -9.75 5.46
CA SER A 20 3.90 -10.09 6.24
C SER A 20 3.11 -11.25 5.62
N GLU A 21 3.33 -11.53 4.34
CA GLU A 21 2.59 -12.54 3.61
C GLU A 21 3.10 -13.95 3.92
N GLU A 22 2.17 -14.91 3.92
CA GLU A 22 2.52 -16.31 4.08
C GLU A 22 3.47 -16.77 2.95
N GLY A 23 4.57 -17.44 3.34
CA GLY A 23 5.60 -17.89 2.41
C GLY A 23 6.59 -16.82 1.93
N LYS A 24 6.50 -15.57 2.41
CA LYS A 24 7.36 -14.46 1.96
C LYS A 24 8.28 -13.86 3.03
N ARG A 25 8.46 -14.54 4.17
CA ARG A 25 9.21 -14.02 5.33
C ARG A 25 10.66 -13.60 5.04
N HIS A 26 11.28 -14.15 4.00
CA HIS A 26 12.67 -13.87 3.63
C HIS A 26 12.80 -12.99 2.38
N VAL A 27 11.68 -12.49 1.85
CA VAL A 27 11.67 -11.68 0.64
C VAL A 27 12.47 -10.40 0.84
N VAL A 28 13.19 -9.98 -0.20
CA VAL A 28 13.89 -8.70 -0.26
C VAL A 28 13.49 -7.95 -1.53
N VAL A 29 13.05 -6.70 -1.39
CA VAL A 29 12.76 -5.81 -2.53
C VAL A 29 14.06 -5.16 -3.01
N SER A 30 14.37 -5.37 -4.29
CA SER A 30 15.57 -4.86 -4.93
C SER A 30 15.37 -3.50 -5.62
N GLY A 31 14.14 -3.18 -5.99
CA GLY A 31 13.77 -1.90 -6.59
C GLY A 31 12.27 -1.80 -6.83
N PHE A 32 11.79 -0.61 -7.15
CA PHE A 32 10.40 -0.41 -7.55
C PHE A 32 10.25 0.79 -8.47
N GLU A 33 9.17 0.77 -9.25
CA GLU A 33 8.67 1.93 -9.97
C GLU A 33 7.35 2.38 -9.34
N ALA A 34 7.10 3.68 -9.31
CA ALA A 34 5.89 4.24 -8.75
C ALA A 34 5.27 5.28 -9.68
N THR A 35 3.99 5.11 -9.97
CA THR A 35 3.21 5.97 -10.87
C THR A 35 1.88 6.35 -10.23
N PRO A 36 1.24 7.47 -10.62
CA PRO A 36 -0.11 7.77 -10.20
C PRO A 36 -1.08 6.67 -10.64
N ALA A 37 -1.88 6.11 -9.71
CA ALA A 37 -2.87 5.09 -10.05
C ALA A 37 -4.21 5.68 -10.53
N ALA A 38 -4.40 6.99 -10.35
CA ALA A 38 -5.62 7.70 -10.65
C ALA A 38 -5.33 9.10 -11.22
N SER A 39 -6.27 9.61 -12.02
CA SER A 39 -6.19 10.95 -12.60
C SER A 39 -6.14 12.03 -11.49
N PRO A 40 -5.50 13.18 -11.75
CA PRO A 40 -5.57 14.31 -10.83
C PRO A 40 -7.02 14.72 -10.55
N GLY A 41 -7.33 15.02 -9.29
CA GLY A 41 -8.65 15.52 -8.87
C GLY A 41 -9.68 14.45 -8.49
N VAL A 42 -9.39 13.16 -8.71
CA VAL A 42 -10.31 12.05 -8.32
C VAL A 42 -9.84 11.28 -7.08
N THR A 43 -8.75 11.70 -6.44
CA THR A 43 -8.14 10.96 -5.33
C THR A 43 -8.62 11.38 -3.94
N TYR A 44 -9.71 12.17 -3.84
CA TYR A 44 -10.42 12.53 -2.59
C TYR A 44 -9.52 12.70 -1.36
N ALA A 45 -8.66 13.72 -1.40
CA ALA A 45 -7.73 14.08 -0.33
C ALA A 45 -6.68 13.01 0.08
N SER A 46 -6.50 11.99 -0.75
CA SER A 46 -5.43 11.02 -0.63
C SER A 46 -4.49 11.06 -1.84
N ARG A 47 -3.34 10.42 -1.68
CA ARG A 47 -2.46 10.04 -2.77
C ARG A 47 -2.63 8.56 -3.05
N ILE A 48 -2.93 8.22 -4.31
CA ILE A 48 -3.03 6.82 -4.76
C ILE A 48 -1.91 6.54 -5.76
N THR A 49 -0.96 5.71 -5.35
CA THR A 49 0.25 5.40 -6.09
C THR A 49 0.24 3.91 -6.47
N ARG A 50 0.39 3.61 -7.76
CA ARG A 50 0.65 2.26 -8.22
C ARG A 50 2.15 2.00 -8.11
N VAL A 51 2.52 0.90 -7.47
CA VAL A 51 3.89 0.49 -7.23
C VAL A 51 4.14 -0.86 -7.88
N GLN A 52 5.09 -0.92 -8.80
CA GLN A 52 5.62 -2.19 -9.32
C GLN A 52 6.92 -2.50 -8.60
N ALA A 53 6.89 -3.44 -7.66
CA ALA A 53 8.04 -3.81 -6.85
C ALA A 53 8.69 -5.09 -7.39
N GLN A 54 10.02 -5.05 -7.53
CA GLN A 54 10.85 -6.18 -7.94
C GLN A 54 11.51 -6.80 -6.72
N PHE A 55 11.31 -8.10 -6.51
CA PHE A 55 11.73 -8.77 -5.28
C PHE A 55 12.30 -10.17 -5.55
N ARG A 56 13.07 -10.66 -4.59
CA ARG A 56 13.59 -12.04 -4.53
C ARG A 56 13.07 -12.72 -3.27
N TYR A 57 12.89 -14.04 -3.29
CA TYR A 57 12.44 -14.79 -2.09
C TYR A 57 13.50 -14.89 -0.99
N GLU A 58 14.77 -14.81 -1.38
CA GLU A 58 15.95 -14.76 -0.51
C GLU A 58 16.94 -13.78 -1.16
N GLU A 59 17.84 -13.19 -0.38
CA GLU A 59 18.75 -12.14 -0.87
C GLU A 59 19.67 -12.65 -2.00
N GLU A 60 20.13 -13.90 -1.87
CA GLU A 60 21.00 -14.57 -2.83
C GLU A 60 20.26 -15.28 -3.98
N ALA A 61 18.92 -15.24 -4.02
CA ALA A 61 18.18 -15.93 -5.07
C ALA A 61 18.35 -15.23 -6.44
N ASP A 62 18.69 -15.99 -7.48
CA ASP A 62 18.84 -15.44 -8.83
C ASP A 62 17.50 -15.04 -9.46
N GLU A 63 16.40 -15.64 -9.02
CA GLU A 63 15.07 -15.39 -9.59
C GLU A 63 14.48 -14.06 -9.11
N LEU A 64 14.20 -13.18 -10.07
CA LEU A 64 13.54 -11.89 -9.83
C LEU A 64 12.05 -12.00 -10.11
N HIS A 65 11.25 -11.67 -9.11
CA HIS A 65 9.79 -11.60 -9.20
C HIS A 65 9.31 -10.16 -9.21
N THR A 66 8.08 -9.96 -9.67
CA THR A 66 7.42 -8.65 -9.67
C THR A 66 6.05 -8.75 -9.04
N VAL A 67 5.64 -7.71 -8.32
CA VAL A 67 4.28 -7.55 -7.78
C VAL A 67 3.80 -6.12 -8.02
N SER A 68 2.55 -5.99 -8.45
CA SER A 68 1.87 -4.68 -8.57
C SER A 68 1.00 -4.44 -7.34
N LEU A 69 1.15 -3.27 -6.73
CA LEU A 69 0.47 -2.86 -5.51
C LEU A 69 -0.14 -1.47 -5.69
N ILE A 70 -1.27 -1.23 -5.03
CA ILE A 70 -1.85 0.10 -4.87
C ILE A 70 -1.54 0.58 -3.45
N VAL A 71 -0.76 1.65 -3.35
CA VAL A 71 -0.45 2.34 -2.10
C VAL A 71 -1.29 3.59 -1.99
N LYS A 72 -2.20 3.61 -1.02
CA LYS A 72 -2.98 4.79 -0.65
C LYS A 72 -2.38 5.42 0.61
N SER A 73 -2.18 6.73 0.60
CA SER A 73 -1.60 7.47 1.72
C SER A 73 -2.15 8.89 1.82
N GLU A 74 -1.89 9.53 2.96
CA GLU A 74 -2.25 10.92 3.19
C GLU A 74 -1.56 11.88 2.20
N LEU A 75 -2.20 13.03 1.95
CA LEU A 75 -1.52 14.16 1.33
C LEU A 75 -0.71 14.88 2.40
N THR A 76 0.61 14.95 2.21
CA THR A 76 1.51 15.65 3.14
C THR A 76 1.59 17.16 2.90
N ASP A 77 0.97 17.65 1.81
CA ASP A 77 1.08 19.04 1.36
C ASP A 77 -0.30 19.73 1.29
N GLY A 78 -0.45 20.87 1.97
CA GLY A 78 -1.58 21.80 1.80
C GLY A 78 -2.38 22.12 3.08
N CYS A 79 -3.23 23.15 3.01
CA CYS A 79 -4.00 23.67 4.16
C CYS A 79 -5.10 22.73 4.70
N ILE A 80 -5.34 21.57 4.08
CA ILE A 80 -6.43 20.65 4.44
C ILE A 80 -5.94 19.54 5.40
N CYS A 81 -4.62 19.42 5.63
CA CYS A 81 -4.04 18.37 6.49
C CYS A 81 -4.66 18.36 7.90
N GLU A 82 -4.85 19.53 8.53
CA GLU A 82 -5.41 19.64 9.89
C GLU A 82 -6.87 19.16 10.00
N LEU A 83 -7.67 19.27 8.92
CA LEU A 83 -9.06 18.78 8.88
C LEU A 83 -9.15 17.28 8.59
N LEU A 84 -8.11 16.69 8.00
CA LEU A 84 -8.09 15.30 7.57
C LEU A 84 -7.44 14.38 8.60
N ASP A 85 -6.71 14.91 9.58
CA ASP A 85 -6.01 14.12 10.59
C ASP A 85 -6.93 13.10 11.29
N GLU A 86 -8.18 13.46 11.63
CA GLU A 86 -9.14 12.50 12.19
C GLU A 86 -9.61 11.45 11.17
N LEU A 87 -9.75 11.82 9.90
CA LEU A 87 -10.18 10.93 8.81
C LEU A 87 -9.08 9.97 8.38
N CYS A 88 -7.81 10.33 8.55
CA CYS A 88 -6.64 9.51 8.24
C CYS A 88 -6.65 8.16 8.97
N TYR A 89 -7.35 8.05 10.12
CA TYR A 89 -7.44 6.81 10.89
C TYR A 89 -8.65 5.95 10.52
N ILE A 90 -9.69 6.52 9.91
CA ILE A 90 -10.93 5.79 9.58
C ILE A 90 -10.65 4.69 8.56
N GLU A 91 -9.91 5.02 7.51
CA GLU A 91 -9.68 4.10 6.42
C GLU A 91 -8.79 2.91 6.84
N PRO A 92 -7.63 3.11 7.52
CA PRO A 92 -6.87 2.00 8.07
C PRO A 92 -7.70 1.13 9.03
N ILE A 93 -8.56 1.71 9.87
CA ILE A 93 -9.47 0.96 10.76
C ILE A 93 -10.48 0.14 9.95
N PHE A 94 -11.04 0.71 8.88
CA PHE A 94 -11.99 0.01 8.02
C PHE A 94 -11.35 -1.25 7.41
N TYR A 95 -10.18 -1.10 6.79
CA TYR A 95 -9.49 -2.22 6.13
C TYR A 95 -8.92 -3.24 7.14
N ASN A 96 -8.30 -2.78 8.24
CA ASN A 96 -7.63 -3.69 9.19
C ASN A 96 -8.56 -4.33 10.23
N LYS A 97 -9.72 -3.74 10.53
CA LYS A 97 -10.64 -4.23 11.57
C LYS A 97 -12.01 -4.60 11.07
N PHE A 98 -12.66 -3.71 10.34
CA PHE A 98 -14.05 -3.95 9.91
C PHE A 98 -14.12 -5.00 8.80
N LEU A 99 -13.33 -4.82 7.74
CA LEU A 99 -13.37 -5.64 6.54
C LEU A 99 -13.10 -7.14 6.84
N PRO A 100 -12.09 -7.52 7.66
CA PRO A 100 -11.83 -8.93 7.95
C PRO A 100 -12.98 -9.59 8.73
N GLU A 101 -13.61 -8.87 9.67
CA GLU A 101 -14.78 -9.37 10.40
C GLU A 101 -16.01 -9.50 9.49
N ALA A 102 -16.22 -8.54 8.59
CA ALA A 102 -17.31 -8.61 7.61
C ALA A 102 -17.12 -9.79 6.63
N SER A 103 -15.89 -10.04 6.17
CA SER A 103 -15.57 -11.17 5.29
C SER A 103 -15.78 -12.53 5.97
N LYS A 104 -15.47 -12.66 7.27
CA LYS A 104 -15.75 -13.90 8.04
C LYS A 104 -17.24 -14.24 8.07
N ILE A 105 -18.10 -13.23 8.20
CA ILE A 105 -19.56 -13.41 8.27
C ILE A 105 -20.13 -13.75 6.90
N THR A 106 -19.71 -13.01 5.87
CA THR A 106 -20.27 -13.12 4.51
C THR A 106 -19.64 -14.24 3.67
N GLN A 107 -18.51 -14.80 4.09
CA GLN A 107 -17.71 -15.78 3.34
C GLN A 107 -17.38 -15.32 1.92
N THR A 108 -17.32 -14.00 1.70
CA THR A 108 -17.14 -13.39 0.38
C THR A 108 -16.05 -12.34 0.46
N SER A 109 -15.21 -12.27 -0.58
CA SER A 109 -14.31 -11.14 -0.79
C SER A 109 -15.01 -10.10 -1.67
N PHE A 110 -15.12 -8.87 -1.17
CA PHE A 110 -15.73 -7.74 -1.89
C PHE A 110 -14.78 -6.54 -2.00
N ALA A 111 -13.52 -6.72 -1.65
CA ALA A 111 -12.46 -5.72 -1.72
C ALA A 111 -11.17 -6.36 -2.23
N PRO A 112 -10.25 -5.58 -2.83
CA PRO A 112 -8.91 -6.06 -3.13
C PRO A 112 -8.24 -6.61 -1.87
N LYS A 113 -7.35 -7.59 -2.04
CA LYS A 113 -6.56 -8.10 -0.91
C LYS A 113 -5.73 -6.97 -0.29
N GLU A 114 -5.81 -6.83 1.03
CA GLU A 114 -4.95 -5.92 1.79
C GLU A 114 -3.64 -6.61 2.17
N PHE A 115 -2.54 -5.86 2.08
CA PHE A 115 -1.24 -6.22 2.64
C PHE A 115 -1.00 -5.42 3.91
N PHE A 116 -0.35 -6.02 4.89
CA PHE A 116 0.04 -5.28 6.09
C PHE A 116 0.93 -4.10 5.72
N SER A 117 0.65 -2.95 6.33
CA SER A 117 1.47 -1.75 6.19
C SER A 117 2.18 -1.44 7.51
N PRO A 118 3.53 -1.34 7.53
CA PRO A 118 4.27 -0.88 8.71
C PRO A 118 4.02 0.62 9.01
N LYS A 119 3.42 1.36 8.07
CA LYS A 119 3.00 2.75 8.26
C LYS A 119 1.47 2.79 8.41
N PHE A 120 1.00 3.08 9.61
CA PHE A 120 -0.43 3.04 9.93
C PHE A 120 -1.31 3.90 9.01
N SER A 121 -0.86 5.09 8.59
CA SER A 121 -1.64 5.98 7.72
C SER A 121 -1.62 5.61 6.24
N ALA A 122 -0.86 4.57 5.87
CA ALA A 122 -0.78 4.06 4.51
C ALA A 122 -1.46 2.69 4.42
N ILE A 123 -2.21 2.48 3.35
CA ILE A 123 -2.90 1.22 3.05
C ILE A 123 -2.27 0.66 1.79
N VAL A 124 -1.97 -0.64 1.80
CA VAL A 124 -1.39 -1.34 0.66
C VAL A 124 -2.36 -2.41 0.20
N LEU A 125 -2.76 -2.33 -1.06
CA LEU A 125 -3.78 -3.18 -1.66
C LEU A 125 -3.21 -3.89 -2.89
N GLU A 126 -3.79 -5.04 -3.20
CA GLU A 126 -3.66 -5.69 -4.50
C GLU A 126 -4.07 -4.75 -5.62
N ASP A 127 -3.27 -4.73 -6.68
CA ASP A 127 -3.63 -4.04 -7.92
C ASP A 127 -4.51 -4.95 -8.78
N LEU A 128 -5.77 -4.56 -8.98
CA LEU A 128 -6.77 -5.29 -9.77
C LEU A 128 -6.80 -4.89 -11.26
N SER A 129 -5.87 -4.04 -11.71
CA SER A 129 -5.85 -3.53 -13.09
C SER A 129 -5.13 -4.43 -14.10
#